data_AF-A0A9D2CNE0-F1
#
_entry.id   AF-A0A9D2CNE0-F1
#
_cell.length_a   1.000
_cell.length_b   1.000
_cell.length_c   1.000
_cell.angle_alpha   90.00
_cell.angle_beta   90.00
_cell.angle_gamma   90.00
#
_symmetry.space_group_name_H-M   'P 1'
#
loop_
_entity.id
_entity.type
_entity.pdbx_description
1 polymer ?
#
loop_
_entity_poly.entity_id
_entity_poly.type
_entity_poly.pdbx_seq_one_letter_code
_entity_poly.pdbx_strand_id
1 'polypeptide(L)'
;MKFLKQNHFWFLTGAETFTLGLIFIFSGNFIDRPPNAPGFIASVDDPPFAIALLIIGLYVMFSCFDYLHKSNKDLIVFILLFVWTFYLIIFSIHDFSAPISMPKFTTLFIFFIDIRILLEAFWSNPD
;
A
#
# COMPACT_ATOMS: atom_id res chain seq x y z
N MET A 1 17.00 15.35 10.20
CA MET A 1 16.76 14.02 10.82
C MET A 1 15.78 14.02 12.00
N LYS A 2 15.53 15.15 12.70
CA LYS A 2 14.58 15.18 13.82
C LYS A 2 13.16 14.74 13.43
N PHE A 3 12.65 15.20 12.29
CA PHE A 3 11.32 14.85 11.77
C PHE A 3 11.20 13.41 11.27
N LEU A 4 12.24 12.87 10.64
CA LEU A 4 12.29 11.44 10.26
C LEU A 4 12.15 10.49 11.45
N LYS A 5 12.70 10.84 12.62
CA LYS A 5 12.55 10.03 13.83
C LYS A 5 11.11 10.05 14.37
N GLN A 6 10.34 11.10 14.09
CA GLN A 6 8.94 11.21 14.49
C GLN A 6 8.01 10.53 13.46
N ASN A 7 8.37 10.60 12.18
CA ASN A 7 7.56 10.12 11.05
C ASN A 7 8.08 8.80 10.48
N HIS A 8 8.81 8.00 11.26
CA HIS A 8 9.54 6.84 10.74
C HIS A 8 8.61 5.75 10.20
N PHE A 9 7.43 5.57 10.79
CA PHE A 9 6.47 4.57 10.32
C PHE A 9 5.72 5.03 9.06
N TRP A 10 5.42 6.33 8.92
CA TRP A 10 4.98 6.92 7.64
C TRP A 10 6.00 6.70 6.53
N PHE A 11 7.28 6.95 6.83
CA PHE A 11 8.37 6.71 5.88
C PHE A 11 8.47 5.24 5.50
N LEU A 12 8.38 4.33 6.47
CA LEU A 12 8.39 2.88 6.24
C LEU A 12 7.22 2.46 5.35
N THR A 13 6.02 2.96 5.61
CA THR A 13 4.83 2.66 4.81
C THR A 13 4.98 3.18 3.38
N GLY A 14 5.52 4.40 3.19
CA GLY A 14 5.85 4.93 1.87
C GLY A 14 6.87 4.06 1.12
N ALA A 15 7.89 3.55 1.83
CA ALA A 15 8.88 2.65 1.25
C ALA A 15 8.29 1.28 0.87
N GLU A 16 7.35 0.74 1.66
CA GLU A 16 6.61 -0.47 1.32
C GLU A 16 5.75 -0.26 0.06
N THR A 17 5.05 0.88 -0.04
CA THR A 17 4.24 1.24 -1.22
C THR A 17 5.11 1.38 -2.47
N PHE A 18 6.27 2.04 -2.34
CA PHE A 18 7.25 2.15 -3.42
C PHE A 18 7.77 0.77 -3.85
N THR A 19 8.11 -0.08 -2.88
CA THR A 19 8.62 -1.44 -3.15
C THR A 19 7.56 -2.29 -3.85
N LEU A 20 6.29 -2.19 -3.46
CA LEU A 20 5.17 -2.88 -4.14
C LEU A 20 5.06 -2.45 -5.61
N GLY A 21 5.17 -1.15 -5.88
CA GLY A 21 5.19 -0.63 -7.26
C GLY A 21 6.36 -1.18 -8.09
N LEU A 22 7.57 -1.27 -7.50
CA LEU A 22 8.71 -1.89 -8.18
C LEU A 22 8.47 -3.37 -8.48
N ILE A 23 7.93 -4.12 -7.51
CA ILE A 23 7.64 -5.54 -7.67
C ILE A 23 6.69 -5.78 -8.84
N PHE A 24 5.65 -4.95 -9.00
CA PHE A 24 4.72 -5.08 -10.13
C PHE A 24 5.39 -4.84 -11.48
N ILE A 25 6.25 -3.82 -11.58
CA ILE A 25 7.01 -3.54 -12.81
C ILE A 25 7.93 -4.71 -13.19
N PHE A 26 8.67 -5.26 -12.21
CA PHE A 26 9.66 -6.30 -12.50
C PHE A 26 9.05 -7.69 -12.68
N SER A 27 7.93 -7.99 -12.02
CA SER A 27 7.31 -9.32 -12.09
C SER A 27 6.49 -9.51 -13.36
N GLY A 28 5.96 -8.43 -13.96
CA GLY A 28 5.22 -8.46 -15.24
C GLY A 28 3.87 -9.19 -15.22
N ASN A 29 3.60 -10.01 -14.19
CA ASN A 29 2.33 -10.62 -13.78
C ASN A 29 2.47 -11.10 -12.33
N PHE A 30 2.51 -10.17 -11.36
CA PHE A 30 2.67 -10.54 -9.95
C PHE A 30 1.43 -11.27 -9.41
N ILE A 31 0.25 -10.89 -9.91
CA ILE A 31 -0.99 -11.57 -9.58
C ILE A 31 -1.19 -12.67 -10.62
N ASP A 32 -1.02 -13.92 -10.19
CA ASP A 32 -1.40 -15.08 -11.02
C ASP A 32 -2.84 -14.91 -11.49
N ARG A 33 -3.13 -15.36 -12.72
CA ARG A 33 -4.45 -15.21 -13.35
C ARG A 33 -5.23 -16.53 -13.24
N PRO A 34 -5.91 -16.84 -12.12
CA PRO A 34 -6.80 -17.99 -12.09
C PRO A 34 -7.87 -17.85 -13.18
N PRO A 35 -8.24 -18.93 -13.89
CA PRO A 35 -9.24 -18.87 -14.97
C PRO A 35 -10.59 -18.30 -14.53
N ASN A 36 -10.89 -18.33 -13.23
CA ASN A 36 -12.15 -17.89 -12.64
C ASN A 36 -12.08 -16.50 -11.99
N ALA A 37 -10.92 -15.83 -12.02
CA ALA A 37 -10.78 -14.50 -11.42
C ALA A 37 -11.43 -13.42 -12.31
N PRO A 38 -12.13 -12.44 -11.72
CA PRO A 38 -12.66 -11.28 -12.46
C PRO A 38 -11.56 -10.58 -13.27
N GLY A 39 -11.86 -10.25 -14.54
CA GLY A 39 -10.87 -9.67 -15.46
C GLY A 39 -10.22 -8.37 -15.00
N PHE A 40 -10.86 -7.61 -14.11
CA PHE A 40 -10.28 -6.38 -13.54
C PHE A 40 -9.10 -6.65 -12.60
N ILE A 41 -9.02 -7.84 -11.99
CA ILE A 41 -7.90 -8.22 -11.10
C ILE A 41 -6.61 -8.35 -11.90
N ALA A 42 -6.73 -8.80 -13.16
CA ALA A 42 -5.61 -9.01 -14.06
C ALA A 42 -4.99 -7.71 -14.62
N SER A 43 -5.61 -6.55 -14.37
CA SER A 43 -5.10 -5.24 -14.80
C SER A 43 -4.55 -4.39 -13.66
N VAL A 44 -4.58 -4.90 -12.42
CA VAL A 44 -4.24 -4.10 -11.23
C VAL A 44 -2.73 -4.06 -10.98
N ASP A 45 -1.99 -5.07 -11.44
CA ASP A 45 -0.53 -5.08 -11.46
C ASP A 45 0.06 -4.52 -12.77
N ASP A 46 -0.78 -3.97 -13.66
CA ASP A 46 -0.33 -3.33 -14.90
C ASP A 46 0.55 -2.10 -14.64
N PRO A 47 1.42 -1.74 -15.60
CA PRO A 47 2.36 -0.62 -15.47
C PRO A 47 1.75 0.71 -14.96
N PRO A 48 0.54 1.14 -15.36
CA PRO A 48 -0.04 2.40 -14.86
C PRO A 48 -0.27 2.40 -13.34
N PHE A 49 -0.75 1.29 -12.77
CA PHE A 49 -0.97 1.16 -11.33
C PHE A 49 0.35 1.07 -10.58
N ALA A 50 1.32 0.34 -11.14
CA ALA A 50 2.65 0.25 -10.56
C ALA A 50 3.36 1.62 -10.52
N ILE A 51 3.27 2.41 -11.59
CA ILE A 51 3.80 3.78 -11.63
C ILE A 51 3.10 4.67 -10.60
N ALA A 52 1.79 4.56 -10.44
CA ALA A 52 1.06 5.31 -9.41
C ALA A 52 1.56 4.96 -7.99
N LEU A 53 1.79 3.67 -7.70
CA LEU A 53 2.38 3.23 -6.44
C LEU A 53 3.78 3.82 -6.20
N LEU A 54 4.63 3.87 -7.22
CA LEU A 54 5.95 4.50 -7.11
C LEU A 54 5.86 5.98 -6.76
N ILE A 55 4.98 6.72 -7.44
CA ILE A 55 4.80 8.15 -7.20
C ILE A 55 4.26 8.40 -5.78
N ILE A 56 3.26 7.63 -5.36
CA ILE A 56 2.67 7.73 -4.02
C ILE A 56 3.73 7.41 -2.94
N GLY A 57 4.46 6.30 -3.11
CA GLY A 57 5.51 5.89 -2.18
C GLY A 57 6.60 6.95 -2.02
N LEU A 58 7.10 7.49 -3.14
CA LEU A 58 8.08 8.58 -3.12
C LEU A 58 7.53 9.83 -2.45
N TYR A 59 6.30 10.24 -2.79
CA TYR A 59 5.67 11.42 -2.19
C TYR A 59 5.56 11.31 -0.66
N VAL A 60 5.13 10.15 -0.15
CA VAL A 60 5.05 9.90 1.30
C VAL A 60 6.44 9.93 1.93
N MET A 61 7.42 9.27 1.32
CA MET A 61 8.81 9.25 1.83
C MET A 61 9.40 10.66 1.91
N PHE A 62 9.25 11.48 0.86
CA PHE A 62 9.74 12.86 0.83
C PHE A 62 9.01 13.76 1.83
N SER A 63 7.70 13.56 2.00
CA SER A 63 6.90 14.31 2.98
C SER A 63 7.34 14.09 4.43
N CYS A 64 8.02 12.99 4.73
CA CYS A 64 8.51 12.68 6.08
C CYS A 64 9.81 13.43 6.47
N PHE A 65 10.50 14.06 5.50
CA PHE A 65 11.73 14.82 5.77
C PHE A 65 11.47 16.21 6.34
N ASP A 66 10.26 16.74 6.13
CA ASP A 66 9.85 18.08 6.57
C ASP A 66 8.76 17.99 7.66
N TYR A 67 8.33 19.14 8.18
CA TYR A 67 7.22 19.24 9.11
C TYR A 67 5.90 18.82 8.46
N LEU A 68 5.29 17.75 8.98
CA LEU A 68 4.02 17.23 8.52
C LEU A 68 2.87 18.06 9.08
N HIS A 69 2.46 19.06 8.28
CA HIS A 69 1.25 19.82 8.55
C HIS A 69 0.03 18.90 8.54
N LYS A 70 -0.96 19.19 9.40
CA LYS A 70 -2.19 18.40 9.54
C LYS A 70 -2.84 18.03 8.20
N SER A 71 -2.99 18.99 7.28
CA SER A 71 -3.59 18.74 5.97
C SER A 71 -2.78 17.77 5.10
N ASN A 72 -1.45 17.84 5.14
CA ASN A 72 -0.58 16.93 4.38
C ASN A 72 -0.64 15.51 4.95
N LYS A 73 -0.69 15.42 6.29
CA LYS A 73 -0.82 14.15 6.99
C LYS A 73 -2.15 13.47 6.71
N ASP A 74 -3.27 14.21 6.78
CA ASP A 74 -4.60 13.65 6.49
C ASP A 74 -4.68 13.13 5.05
N LEU A 75 -4.05 13.82 4.10
CA LEU A 75 -3.92 13.37 2.72
C LEU A 75 -3.08 12.08 2.62
N ILE A 76 -1.93 12.02 3.28
CA ILE A 76 -1.06 10.82 3.29
C ILE A 76 -1.80 9.61 3.87
N VAL A 77 -2.50 9.80 5.00
CA VAL A 77 -3.32 8.76 5.63
C VAL A 77 -4.40 8.27 4.65
N PHE A 78 -5.13 9.21 4.03
CA PHE A 78 -6.19 8.88 3.10
C PHE A 78 -5.67 8.10 1.89
N ILE A 79 -4.61 8.57 1.24
CA ILE A 79 -4.04 7.92 0.05
C ILE A 79 -3.51 6.53 0.42
N LEU A 80 -2.77 6.40 1.52
CA LEU A 80 -2.22 5.12 1.95
C LEU A 80 -3.33 4.13 2.29
N LEU A 81 -4.32 4.51 3.10
CA LEU A 81 -5.46 3.64 3.41
C LEU A 81 -6.22 3.25 2.14
N PHE A 82 -6.49 4.20 1.25
CA PHE A 82 -7.17 3.90 0.00
C PHE A 82 -6.42 2.85 -0.83
N VAL A 83 -5.11 3.04 -1.02
CA VAL A 83 -4.27 2.14 -1.78
C VAL A 83 -4.20 0.76 -1.13
N TRP A 84 -3.80 0.69 0.15
CA TRP A 84 -3.57 -0.59 0.82
C TRP A 84 -4.87 -1.38 1.01
N THR A 85 -5.98 -0.72 1.34
CA THR A 85 -7.30 -1.37 1.42
C THR A 85 -7.79 -1.82 0.04
N PHE A 86 -7.54 -1.05 -1.03
CA PHE A 86 -7.85 -1.48 -2.40
C PHE A 86 -7.12 -2.78 -2.76
N TYR A 87 -5.82 -2.86 -2.48
CA TYR A 87 -5.05 -4.09 -2.70
C TYR A 87 -5.49 -5.22 -1.77
N LEU A 88 -5.84 -4.93 -0.51
CA LEU A 88 -6.36 -5.94 0.42
C LEU A 88 -7.59 -6.63 -0.15
N ILE A 89 -8.55 -5.86 -0.70
CA ILE A 89 -9.76 -6.40 -1.32
C ILE A 89 -9.41 -7.29 -2.50
N ILE A 90 -8.49 -6.85 -3.37
CA ILE A 90 -8.11 -7.57 -4.58
C ILE A 90 -7.41 -8.89 -4.26
N PHE A 91 -6.43 -8.86 -3.36
CA PHE A 91 -5.75 -10.07 -2.92
C PHE A 91 -6.67 -11.01 -2.14
N SER A 92 -7.64 -10.47 -1.38
CA SER A 92 -8.67 -11.28 -0.75
C SER A 92 -9.54 -12.00 -1.77
N ILE A 93 -10.05 -11.31 -2.80
CA ILE A 93 -10.85 -11.93 -3.87
C ILE A 93 -10.04 -12.98 -4.62
N HIS A 94 -8.77 -12.69 -4.92
CA HIS A 94 -7.86 -13.64 -5.55
C HIS A 94 -7.68 -14.91 -4.69
N ASP A 95 -7.48 -14.76 -3.38
CA ASP A 95 -7.30 -15.90 -2.47
C ASP A 95 -8.58 -16.73 -2.29
N PHE A 96 -9.76 -16.10 -2.29
CA PHE A 96 -11.04 -16.81 -2.31
C PHE A 96 -11.30 -17.55 -3.62
N SER A 97 -10.75 -17.03 -4.73
CA SER A 97 -10.87 -17.65 -6.06
C SER A 97 -9.83 -18.76 -6.29
N ALA A 98 -8.87 -18.91 -5.40
CA ALA A 98 -7.84 -19.93 -5.48
C ALA A 98 -8.39 -21.33 -5.09
N PRO A 99 -7.80 -22.43 -5.59
CA PRO A 99 -8.26 -23.79 -5.30
C PRO A 99 -8.26 -24.15 -3.81
N ILE A 100 -7.42 -23.47 -3.02
CA ILE A 100 -7.35 -23.59 -1.57
C ILE A 100 -7.69 -22.21 -1.01
N SER A 101 -8.86 -22.10 -0.37
CA SER A 101 -9.39 -20.85 0.20
C SER A 101 -8.68 -20.50 1.52
N MET A 102 -7.40 -20.17 1.44
CA MET A 102 -6.60 -19.74 2.59
C MET A 102 -5.92 -18.41 2.26
N PRO A 103 -5.99 -17.39 3.14
CA PRO A 103 -5.32 -16.12 2.90
C PRO A 103 -3.83 -16.34 2.78
N LYS A 104 -3.26 -15.94 1.63
CA LYS A 104 -1.83 -15.99 1.37
C LYS A 104 -1.12 -14.98 2.27
N PHE A 105 0.18 -15.22 2.43
CA PHE A 105 1.06 -14.31 3.18
C PHE A 105 0.93 -12.85 2.72
N THR A 106 0.77 -12.62 1.40
CA THR A 106 0.57 -11.29 0.82
C THR A 106 -0.66 -10.58 1.39
N THR A 107 -1.81 -11.26 1.46
CA THR A 107 -3.07 -10.70 1.98
C THR A 107 -2.96 -10.38 3.47
N LEU A 108 -2.34 -11.29 4.25
CA LEU A 108 -2.10 -11.05 5.67
C LEU A 108 -1.15 -9.86 5.90
N PHE A 109 -0.08 -9.76 5.11
CA PHE A 109 0.88 -8.67 5.22
C PHE A 109 0.23 -7.32 4.93
N ILE A 110 -0.57 -7.22 3.88
CA ILE A 110 -1.34 -6.01 3.54
C ILE A 110 -2.29 -5.62 4.67
N PHE A 111 -3.00 -6.59 5.25
CA PHE A 111 -3.91 -6.36 6.37
C PHE A 111 -3.20 -5.74 7.59
N PHE A 112 -2.01 -6.22 7.92
CA PHE A 112 -1.21 -5.64 9.00
C PHE A 112 -0.73 -4.23 8.69
N ILE A 113 -0.44 -3.92 7.42
CA ILE A 113 -0.09 -2.56 7.00
C ILE A 113 -1.29 -1.62 7.16
N ASP A 114 -2.48 -2.02 6.73
CA ASP A 114 -3.72 -1.24 6.92
C ASP A 114 -3.97 -0.94 8.40
N ILE A 115 -3.84 -1.96 9.28
CA ILE A 115 -3.93 -1.76 10.73
C ILE A 115 -2.89 -0.74 11.20
N ARG A 116 -1.61 -0.87 10.79
CA ARG A 116 -0.56 0.05 11.21
C ARG A 116 -0.88 1.48 10.81
N ILE A 117 -1.36 1.70 9.58
CA ILE A 117 -1.75 3.03 9.11
C ILE A 117 -2.89 3.60 9.97
N LEU A 118 -3.92 2.79 10.28
CA LEU A 118 -5.01 3.22 11.15
C LEU A 118 -4.53 3.60 12.54
N LEU A 119 -3.75 2.73 13.18
CA LEU A 119 -3.20 2.98 14.51
C LEU A 119 -2.37 4.26 14.53
N GLU A 120 -1.52 4.47 13.52
CA GLU A 120 -0.70 5.67 13.45
C GLU A 120 -1.52 6.93 13.13
N ALA A 121 -2.58 6.83 12.33
CA ALA A 121 -3.51 7.92 12.12
C ALA A 121 -4.22 8.33 13.42
N PHE A 122 -4.62 7.37 14.26
CA PHE A 122 -5.27 7.63 15.55
C PHE A 122 -4.31 8.19 16.61
N TRP A 123 -3.08 7.67 16.69
CA TRP A 123 -2.11 8.07 17.73
C TRP A 123 -1.21 9.23 17.35
N SER A 124 -1.08 9.54 16.07
CA SER A 124 -0.33 10.71 15.65
C SER A 124 -1.15 11.95 16.02
N ASN A 125 -0.73 12.69 17.03
CA ASN A 125 -1.26 14.03 17.30
C ASN A 125 -0.72 14.98 16.23
N PRO A 126 -1.58 15.66 15.45
CA PRO A 126 -1.13 16.79 14.66
C PRO A 126 -0.86 17.96 15.63
N ASP A 127 0.42 18.31 15.82
CA ASP A 127 0.80 19.57 16.46
C ASP A 127 0.39 20.77 15.57
#